data_AF-A0A0F9I282-F1
#
_entry.id   AF-A0A0F9I282-F1
#
_cell.length_a   1.000
_cell.length_b   1.000
_cell.length_c   1.000
_cell.angle_alpha   90.00
_cell.angle_beta   90.00
_cell.angle_gamma   90.00
#
_symmetry.space_group_name_H-M   'P 1'
#
loop_
_entity.id
_entity.type
_entity.pdbx_description
1 polymer ?
#
loop_
_entity_poly.entity_id
_entity_poly.type
_entity_poly.pdbx_seq_one_letter_code
_entity_poly.pdbx_strand_id
1 'polypeptide(L)'
;MVFMDEKFENQIAQMIDNAEKMARDYELAIKKSKYEIKCPYPKIIKIYEDIRQKLIDYGWNEQAMIYNEQIKFYHEKLEKDKKLHEIEAQKVQKQKDFEELHKINELDTIKAVILSLNKEEILNFEEKKKEKLEESKEIFNMISNAERIAKKYEQEIKRVSILQLDCPYEKIIEIYKEVKKRFENIGWKEESSKLIDSIRYYKEKLEKDKKLREIEEKKLTKEL
;
A
#
# COMPACT_ATOMS: atom_id res chain seq x y z
N MET A 1 -83.51 -15.48 31.15
CA MET A 1 -82.06 -15.60 31.40
C MET A 1 -81.37 -15.66 30.03
N VAL A 2 -81.31 -14.53 29.30
CA VAL A 2 -80.85 -14.46 27.89
C VAL A 2 -79.60 -13.56 27.75
N PHE A 3 -79.25 -12.81 28.80
CA PHE A 3 -78.16 -11.83 28.79
C PHE A 3 -76.75 -12.41 29.06
N MET A 4 -76.60 -13.69 29.40
CA MET A 4 -75.28 -14.29 29.67
C MET A 4 -74.54 -14.69 28.38
N ASP A 5 -75.26 -15.19 27.37
CA ASP A 5 -74.65 -15.67 26.13
C ASP A 5 -74.07 -14.54 25.27
N GLU A 6 -74.76 -13.39 25.19
CA GLU A 6 -74.34 -12.25 24.35
C GLU A 6 -73.01 -11.62 24.83
N LYS A 7 -72.73 -11.62 26.15
CA LYS A 7 -71.44 -11.13 26.67
C LYS A 7 -70.29 -12.07 26.34
N PHE A 8 -70.54 -13.37 26.37
CA PHE A 8 -69.53 -14.39 26.08
C PHE A 8 -69.19 -14.40 24.58
N GLU A 9 -70.21 -14.36 23.72
CA GLU A 9 -70.04 -14.24 22.26
C GLU A 9 -69.27 -12.97 21.87
N ASN A 10 -69.57 -11.83 22.48
CA ASN A 10 -68.84 -10.58 22.25
C ASN A 10 -67.36 -10.68 22.68
N GLN A 11 -67.04 -11.41 23.74
CA GLN A 11 -65.65 -11.63 24.15
C GLN A 11 -64.89 -12.49 23.12
N ILE A 12 -65.51 -13.56 22.61
CA ILE A 12 -64.92 -14.40 21.59
C ILE A 12 -64.71 -13.61 20.29
N ALA A 13 -65.70 -12.81 19.86
CA ALA A 13 -65.59 -11.95 18.69
C ALA A 13 -64.43 -10.96 18.81
N GLN A 14 -64.27 -10.29 19.96
CA GLN A 14 -63.14 -9.37 20.19
C GLN A 14 -61.79 -10.07 20.16
N MET A 15 -61.70 -11.30 20.68
CA MET A 15 -60.46 -12.09 20.63
C MET A 15 -60.10 -12.45 19.18
N ILE A 16 -61.09 -12.83 18.36
CA ILE A 16 -60.91 -13.12 16.93
C ILE A 16 -60.47 -11.86 16.17
N ASP A 17 -61.16 -10.74 16.36
CA ASP A 17 -60.82 -9.48 15.70
C ASP A 17 -59.40 -9.03 16.01
N ASN A 18 -58.97 -9.19 17.27
CA ASN A 18 -57.61 -8.87 17.68
C ASN A 18 -56.58 -9.81 17.02
N ALA A 19 -56.85 -11.12 16.98
CA ALA A 19 -56.00 -12.11 16.33
C ALA A 19 -55.85 -11.83 14.82
N GLU A 20 -56.95 -11.55 14.13
CA GLU A 20 -56.94 -11.23 12.70
C GLU A 20 -56.23 -9.91 12.41
N LYS A 21 -56.46 -8.88 13.23
CA LYS A 21 -55.79 -7.59 13.09
C LYS A 21 -54.26 -7.75 13.23
N MET A 22 -53.81 -8.52 14.22
CA MET A 22 -52.39 -8.82 14.41
C MET A 22 -51.80 -9.57 13.20
N ALA A 23 -52.55 -10.50 12.60
CA ALA A 23 -52.11 -11.21 11.39
C ALA A 23 -51.98 -10.25 10.19
N ARG A 24 -53.00 -9.43 9.94
CA ARG A 24 -53.03 -8.47 8.83
C ARG A 24 -51.93 -7.42 8.93
N ASP A 25 -51.73 -6.85 10.13
CA ASP A 25 -50.71 -5.83 10.36
C ASP A 25 -49.29 -6.39 10.09
N TYR A 26 -49.06 -7.66 10.45
CA TYR A 26 -47.79 -8.32 10.21
C TYR A 26 -47.56 -8.68 8.74
N GLU A 27 -48.56 -9.21 8.06
CA GLU A 27 -48.48 -9.52 6.63
C GLU A 27 -48.22 -8.25 5.79
N LEU A 28 -48.85 -7.13 6.16
CA LEU A 28 -48.59 -5.83 5.55
C LEU A 28 -47.17 -5.34 5.83
N ALA A 29 -46.64 -5.59 7.02
CA ALA A 29 -45.28 -5.26 7.41
C ALA A 29 -44.23 -6.05 6.61
N ILE A 30 -44.41 -7.37 6.47
CA ILE A 30 -43.56 -8.23 5.64
C ILE A 30 -43.62 -7.78 4.18
N LYS A 31 -44.82 -7.49 3.65
CA LYS A 31 -44.99 -7.02 2.25
C LYS A 31 -44.31 -5.68 1.99
N LYS A 32 -44.13 -4.85 3.01
CA LYS A 32 -43.38 -3.58 2.98
C LYS A 32 -41.88 -3.77 3.28
N SER A 33 -41.38 -5.00 3.25
CA SER A 33 -39.98 -5.37 3.47
C SER A 33 -39.42 -5.04 4.86
N LYS A 34 -40.28 -4.97 5.89
CA LYS A 34 -39.85 -4.78 7.29
C LYS A 34 -39.73 -6.12 8.00
N TYR A 35 -38.71 -6.90 7.64
CA TYR A 35 -38.42 -8.21 8.21
C TYR A 35 -37.91 -8.17 9.67
N GLU A 36 -37.67 -7.00 10.23
CA GLU A 36 -37.26 -6.85 11.64
C GLU A 36 -38.42 -6.95 12.65
N ILE A 37 -39.67 -7.07 12.18
CA ILE A 37 -40.84 -7.12 13.05
C ILE A 37 -40.99 -8.54 13.62
N LYS A 38 -41.10 -8.62 14.95
CA LYS A 38 -41.28 -9.89 15.67
C LYS A 38 -42.57 -10.59 15.23
N CYS A 39 -42.43 -11.84 14.78
CA CYS A 39 -43.53 -12.69 14.35
C CYS A 39 -44.66 -12.79 15.41
N PRO A 40 -45.89 -12.33 15.11
CA PRO A 40 -47.02 -12.38 16.03
C PRO A 40 -47.84 -13.67 15.94
N TYR A 41 -47.57 -14.54 14.96
CA TYR A 41 -48.27 -15.84 14.83
C TYR A 41 -48.26 -16.69 16.11
N PRO A 42 -47.20 -16.73 16.95
CA PRO A 42 -47.23 -17.43 18.23
C PRO A 42 -48.24 -16.84 19.23
N LYS A 43 -48.48 -15.52 19.18
CA LYS A 43 -49.48 -14.87 20.04
C LYS A 43 -50.90 -15.14 19.52
N ILE A 44 -51.07 -15.17 18.20
CA ILE A 44 -52.35 -15.46 17.55
C ILE A 44 -52.79 -16.91 17.83
N ILE A 45 -51.87 -17.87 17.75
CA ILE A 45 -52.14 -19.27 18.10
C ILE A 45 -52.69 -19.38 19.52
N LYS A 46 -52.06 -18.71 20.50
CA LYS A 46 -52.54 -18.69 21.89
C LYS A 46 -53.95 -18.11 22.04
N ILE A 47 -54.28 -17.06 21.30
CA ILE A 47 -55.62 -16.45 21.33
C ILE A 47 -56.68 -17.46 20.87
N TYR A 48 -56.39 -18.23 19.81
CA TYR A 48 -57.31 -19.27 19.33
C TYR A 48 -57.36 -20.51 20.23
N GLU A 49 -56.26 -20.87 20.89
CA GLU A 49 -56.25 -21.90 21.94
C GLU A 49 -57.11 -21.49 23.14
N ASP A 50 -57.01 -20.23 23.58
CA ASP A 50 -57.81 -19.68 24.67
C ASP A 50 -59.31 -19.61 24.32
N ILE A 51 -59.65 -19.22 23.08
CA ILE A 51 -61.03 -19.25 22.56
C ILE A 51 -61.58 -20.68 22.61
N ARG A 52 -60.80 -21.64 22.10
CA ARG A 52 -61.18 -23.05 22.07
C ARG A 52 -61.43 -23.58 23.47
N GLN A 53 -60.54 -23.29 24.43
CA GLN A 53 -60.69 -23.75 25.81
C GLN A 53 -61.95 -23.16 26.45
N LYS A 54 -62.20 -21.86 26.27
CA LYS A 54 -63.43 -21.20 26.76
C LYS A 54 -64.70 -21.82 26.18
N LEU A 55 -64.70 -22.19 24.91
CA LEU A 55 -65.84 -22.84 24.26
C LEU A 55 -66.09 -24.26 24.80
N ILE A 56 -65.02 -25.02 25.07
CA ILE A 56 -65.12 -26.35 25.70
C ILE A 56 -65.65 -26.25 27.13
N ASP A 57 -65.14 -25.30 27.91
CA ASP A 57 -65.56 -25.08 29.31
C ASP A 57 -67.04 -24.66 29.40
N TYR A 58 -67.57 -24.02 28.35
CA TYR A 58 -68.98 -23.64 28.21
C TYR A 58 -69.86 -24.76 27.62
N GLY A 59 -69.27 -25.89 27.19
CA GLY A 59 -69.96 -27.05 26.62
C GLY A 59 -70.20 -27.00 25.10
N TRP A 60 -69.64 -26.00 24.40
CA TRP A 60 -69.80 -25.78 22.96
C TRP A 60 -68.70 -26.48 22.15
N ASN A 61 -68.70 -27.81 22.22
CA ASN A 61 -67.64 -28.63 21.63
C ASN A 61 -67.58 -28.58 20.10
N GLU A 62 -68.74 -28.46 19.43
CA GLU A 62 -68.80 -28.38 17.97
C GLU A 62 -68.19 -27.07 17.45
N GLN A 63 -68.48 -25.96 18.12
CA GLN A 63 -67.93 -24.64 17.82
C GLN A 63 -66.43 -24.59 18.12
N ALA A 64 -65.98 -25.27 19.19
CA ALA A 64 -64.56 -25.37 19.52
C ALA A 64 -63.74 -26.10 18.44
N MET A 65 -64.34 -27.05 17.71
CA MET A 65 -63.64 -27.78 16.64
C MET A 65 -63.26 -26.89 15.46
N ILE A 66 -64.06 -25.88 15.14
CA ILE A 66 -63.82 -24.95 14.02
C ILE A 66 -62.48 -24.21 14.21
N TYR A 67 -62.13 -23.89 15.46
CA TYR A 67 -60.89 -23.17 15.78
C TYR A 67 -59.63 -24.04 15.69
N ASN A 68 -59.74 -25.37 15.62
CA ASN A 68 -58.57 -26.23 15.41
C ASN A 68 -57.94 -26.03 14.03
N GLU A 69 -58.77 -25.82 13.01
CA GLU A 69 -58.29 -25.55 11.66
C GLU A 69 -57.54 -24.21 11.61
N GLN A 70 -58.03 -23.22 12.35
CA GLN A 70 -57.41 -21.90 12.44
C GLN A 70 -56.08 -21.93 13.21
N ILE A 71 -56.00 -22.69 14.31
CA ILE A 71 -54.74 -22.94 15.03
C ILE A 71 -53.71 -23.59 14.11
N LYS A 72 -54.12 -24.62 13.35
CA LYS A 72 -53.25 -25.31 12.39
C LYS A 72 -52.76 -24.37 11.28
N PHE A 73 -53.65 -23.54 10.74
CA PHE A 73 -53.32 -22.56 9.72
C PHE A 73 -52.23 -21.57 10.17
N TYR A 74 -52.33 -21.04 11.39
CA TYR A 74 -51.31 -20.14 11.92
C TYR A 74 -50.00 -20.84 12.30
N HIS A 75 -50.04 -22.12 12.69
CA HIS A 75 -48.83 -22.94 12.85
C HIS A 75 -48.05 -23.10 11.53
N GLU A 76 -48.76 -23.37 10.42
CA GLU A 76 -48.12 -23.46 9.10
C GLU A 76 -47.52 -22.13 8.66
N LYS A 77 -48.17 -21.00 8.96
CA LYS A 77 -47.63 -19.66 8.69
C LYS A 77 -46.37 -19.38 9.51
N LEU A 78 -46.34 -19.75 10.79
CA LEU A 78 -45.18 -19.61 11.66
C LEU A 78 -43.97 -20.39 11.13
N GLU A 79 -44.17 -21.62 10.66
CA GLU A 79 -43.09 -22.43 10.10
C GLU A 79 -42.53 -21.86 8.79
N LYS A 80 -43.39 -21.32 7.92
CA LYS A 80 -42.95 -20.63 6.70
C LYS A 80 -42.12 -19.38 7.02
N ASP A 81 -42.54 -18.62 8.02
CA ASP A 81 -41.86 -17.40 8.48
C ASP A 81 -40.45 -17.69 9.03
N LYS A 82 -40.31 -18.72 9.86
CA LYS A 82 -38.99 -19.19 10.34
C LYS A 82 -38.05 -19.54 9.20
N LYS A 83 -38.54 -20.27 8.19
CA LYS A 83 -37.74 -20.64 7.02
C LYS A 83 -37.28 -19.43 6.21
N LEU A 84 -38.12 -18.40 6.09
CA LEU A 84 -37.74 -17.15 5.41
C LEU A 84 -36.61 -16.44 6.16
N HIS A 85 -36.71 -16.33 7.49
CA HIS A 85 -35.66 -15.74 8.31
C HIS A 85 -34.33 -16.50 8.24
N GLU A 86 -34.37 -17.83 8.19
CA GLU A 86 -33.16 -18.64 8.01
C GLU A 86 -32.48 -18.39 6.66
N ILE A 87 -33.26 -18.29 5.57
CA ILE A 87 -32.74 -17.99 4.23
C ILE A 87 -32.13 -16.58 4.17
N GLU A 88 -32.77 -15.59 4.78
CA GLU A 88 -32.23 -14.22 4.85
C GLU A 88 -30.93 -14.16 5.65
N ALA A 89 -30.86 -14.84 6.79
CA ALA A 89 -29.64 -14.94 7.59
C ALA A 89 -28.49 -15.58 6.78
N GLN A 90 -28.78 -16.65 6.03
CA GLN A 90 -27.81 -17.29 5.15
C GLN A 90 -27.34 -16.37 4.01
N LYS A 91 -28.24 -15.57 3.41
CA LYS A 91 -27.88 -14.61 2.36
C LYS A 91 -26.97 -13.50 2.90
N VAL A 92 -27.28 -12.96 4.07
CA VAL A 92 -26.46 -11.93 4.73
C VAL A 92 -25.07 -12.47 5.05
N GLN A 93 -24.97 -13.71 5.54
CA GLN A 93 -23.66 -14.32 5.82
C GLN A 93 -22.83 -14.49 4.54
N LYS A 94 -23.42 -15.06 3.47
CA LYS A 94 -22.72 -15.22 2.19
C LYS A 94 -22.25 -13.90 1.59
N GLN A 95 -23.01 -12.82 1.77
CA GLN A 95 -22.62 -11.50 1.31
C GLN A 95 -21.42 -10.94 2.09
N LYS A 96 -21.39 -11.13 3.41
CA LYS A 96 -20.23 -10.75 4.24
C LYS A 96 -18.97 -11.54 3.87
N ASP A 97 -19.10 -12.85 3.68
CA ASP A 97 -17.97 -13.71 3.30
C ASP A 97 -17.38 -13.29 1.94
N PHE A 98 -18.23 -12.89 0.98
CA PHE A 98 -17.80 -12.38 -0.32
C PHE A 98 -17.08 -11.03 -0.23
N GLU A 99 -17.60 -10.09 0.57
CA GLU A 99 -16.95 -8.79 0.82
C GLU A 99 -15.59 -8.95 1.50
N GLU A 100 -15.46 -9.91 2.42
CA GLU A 100 -14.19 -10.19 3.11
C GLU A 100 -13.15 -10.78 2.14
N LEU A 101 -13.55 -11.71 1.28
CA LEU A 101 -12.69 -12.25 0.22
C LEU A 101 -12.20 -11.16 -0.76
N HIS A 102 -13.07 -10.21 -1.12
CA HIS A 102 -12.70 -9.12 -2.01
C HIS A 102 -11.64 -8.21 -1.37
N LYS A 103 -11.77 -7.89 -0.09
CA LYS A 103 -10.80 -7.08 0.66
C LYS A 103 -9.43 -7.75 0.77
N ILE A 104 -9.40 -9.08 0.95
CA ILE A 104 -8.14 -9.84 1.02
C ILE A 104 -7.40 -9.77 -0.32
N ASN A 105 -8.10 -9.94 -1.44
CA ASN A 105 -7.50 -9.83 -2.78
C ASN A 105 -6.95 -8.42 -3.08
N GLU A 106 -7.64 -7.37 -2.63
CA GLU A 106 -7.14 -5.99 -2.77
C GLU A 106 -5.86 -5.75 -1.95
N LEU A 107 -5.78 -6.29 -0.74
CA LEU A 107 -4.58 -6.17 0.10
C LEU A 107 -3.38 -6.91 -0.50
N ASP A 108 -3.59 -8.09 -1.06
CA ASP A 108 -2.51 -8.87 -1.69
C ASP A 108 -2.00 -8.21 -2.98
N THR A 109 -2.89 -7.61 -3.77
CA THR A 109 -2.50 -6.83 -4.96
C THR A 109 -1.72 -5.57 -4.59
N ILE A 110 -2.15 -4.82 -3.56
CA ILE A 110 -1.40 -3.66 -3.05
C ILE A 110 -0.01 -4.08 -2.54
N LYS A 111 0.07 -5.18 -1.79
CA LYS A 111 1.33 -5.70 -1.25
C LYS A 111 2.31 -6.11 -2.37
N ALA A 112 1.81 -6.73 -3.44
CA ALA A 112 2.62 -7.09 -4.60
C ALA A 112 3.20 -5.86 -5.32
N VAL A 113 2.40 -4.79 -5.49
CA VAL A 113 2.85 -3.53 -6.12
C VAL A 113 3.91 -2.83 -5.28
N ILE A 114 3.75 -2.77 -3.95
CA ILE A 114 4.75 -2.19 -3.04
C ILE A 114 6.07 -2.95 -3.14
N LEU A 115 6.02 -4.29 -3.22
CA LEU A 115 7.23 -5.11 -3.33
C LEU A 115 7.98 -4.87 -4.65
N SER A 116 7.27 -4.70 -5.77
CA SER A 116 7.90 -4.39 -7.06
C SER A 116 8.53 -3.00 -7.08
N LEU A 117 7.87 -1.99 -6.52
CA LEU A 117 8.40 -0.62 -6.46
C LEU A 117 9.68 -0.55 -5.62
N ASN A 118 9.68 -1.17 -4.43
CA ASN A 118 10.87 -1.21 -3.58
C ASN A 118 12.07 -1.90 -4.27
N LYS A 119 11.80 -2.90 -5.13
CA LYS A 119 12.86 -3.61 -5.87
C LYS A 119 13.51 -2.71 -6.93
N GLU A 120 12.73 -1.93 -7.65
CA GLU A 120 13.26 -0.97 -8.64
C GLU A 120 14.07 0.15 -7.98
N GLU A 121 13.62 0.66 -6.84
CA GLU A 121 14.36 1.68 -6.08
C GLU A 121 15.72 1.16 -5.60
N ILE A 122 15.78 -0.09 -5.11
CA ILE A 122 17.04 -0.73 -4.69
C ILE A 122 17.98 -0.90 -5.88
N LEU A 123 17.50 -1.40 -7.02
CA LEU A 123 18.31 -1.57 -8.24
C LEU A 123 18.89 -0.24 -8.73
N ASN A 124 18.06 0.81 -8.80
CA ASN A 124 18.51 2.15 -9.20
C ASN A 124 19.55 2.72 -8.24
N PHE A 125 19.43 2.43 -6.94
CA PHE A 125 20.42 2.88 -5.95
C PHE A 125 21.76 2.12 -6.10
N GLU A 126 21.71 0.81 -6.37
CA GLU A 126 22.90 -0.01 -6.61
C GLU A 126 23.64 0.41 -7.89
N GLU A 127 22.92 0.71 -8.97
CA GLU A 127 23.51 1.19 -10.23
C GLU A 127 24.21 2.53 -10.04
N LYS A 128 23.55 3.53 -9.43
CA LYS A 128 24.17 4.82 -9.12
C LYS A 128 25.41 4.68 -8.25
N LYS A 129 25.42 3.71 -7.33
CA LYS A 129 26.59 3.42 -6.49
C LYS A 129 27.73 2.81 -7.30
N LYS A 130 27.43 1.91 -8.25
CA LYS A 130 28.43 1.33 -9.16
C LYS A 130 29.02 2.37 -10.10
N GLU A 131 28.20 3.24 -10.68
CA GLU A 131 28.65 4.34 -11.54
C GLU A 131 29.63 5.26 -10.80
N LYS A 132 29.26 5.72 -9.60
CA LYS A 132 30.15 6.54 -8.76
C LYS A 132 31.47 5.85 -8.41
N LEU A 133 31.43 4.53 -8.20
CA LEU A 133 32.64 3.76 -7.90
C LEU A 133 33.54 3.66 -9.12
N GLU A 134 32.99 3.45 -10.31
CA GLU A 134 33.77 3.33 -11.54
C GLU A 134 34.39 4.66 -11.94
N GLU A 135 33.62 5.76 -11.89
CA GLU A 135 34.16 7.10 -12.11
C GLU A 135 35.26 7.45 -11.10
N SER A 136 35.12 7.04 -9.84
CA SER A 136 36.16 7.21 -8.83
C SER A 136 37.47 6.48 -9.21
N LYS A 137 37.39 5.23 -9.69
CA LYS A 137 38.59 4.50 -10.15
C LYS A 137 39.26 5.19 -11.33
N GLU A 138 38.48 5.69 -12.30
CA GLU A 138 39.02 6.43 -13.44
C GLU A 138 39.80 7.66 -12.97
N ILE A 139 39.23 8.43 -12.04
CA ILE A 139 39.87 9.62 -11.48
C ILE A 139 41.20 9.26 -10.81
N PHE A 140 41.23 8.21 -9.98
CA PHE A 140 42.48 7.77 -9.32
C PHE A 140 43.52 7.27 -10.32
N ASN A 141 43.10 6.61 -11.40
CA ASN A 141 44.01 6.20 -12.48
C ASN A 141 44.63 7.41 -13.19
N MET A 142 43.86 8.47 -13.44
CA MET A 142 44.36 9.70 -14.05
C MET A 142 45.42 10.39 -13.16
N ILE A 143 45.15 10.51 -11.85
CA ILE A 143 46.11 11.07 -10.88
C ILE A 143 47.39 10.24 -10.87
N SER A 144 47.26 8.92 -10.73
CA SER A 144 48.40 8.00 -10.70
C SER A 144 49.25 8.10 -11.97
N ASN A 145 48.61 8.24 -13.14
CA ASN A 145 49.32 8.41 -14.40
C ASN A 145 50.05 9.76 -14.47
N ALA A 146 49.43 10.84 -14.02
CA ALA A 146 50.05 12.16 -13.95
C ALA A 146 51.30 12.16 -13.05
N GLU A 147 51.21 11.55 -11.87
CA GLU A 147 52.35 11.40 -10.95
C GLU A 147 53.46 10.55 -11.56
N ARG A 148 53.11 9.48 -12.28
CA ARG A 148 54.08 8.64 -12.99
C ARG A 148 54.80 9.43 -14.08
N ILE A 149 54.10 10.26 -14.85
CA ILE A 149 54.69 11.13 -15.86
C ILE A 149 55.66 12.12 -15.21
N ALA A 150 55.24 12.78 -14.13
CA ALA A 150 56.08 13.74 -13.40
C ALA A 150 57.38 13.07 -12.91
N LYS A 151 57.25 11.90 -12.28
CA LYS A 151 58.38 11.15 -11.74
C LYS A 151 59.36 10.68 -12.82
N LYS A 152 58.86 10.22 -13.97
CA LYS A 152 59.70 9.83 -15.11
C LYS A 152 60.52 11.02 -15.62
N TYR A 153 59.86 12.16 -15.80
CA TYR A 153 60.52 13.37 -16.26
C TYR A 153 61.62 13.87 -15.30
N GLU A 154 61.33 13.88 -14.00
CA GLU A 154 62.31 14.25 -12.97
C GLU A 154 63.53 13.33 -12.92
N GLN A 155 63.39 12.07 -13.36
CA GLN A 155 64.50 11.13 -13.49
C GLN A 155 65.29 11.36 -14.77
N GLU A 156 64.61 11.67 -15.87
CA GLU A 156 65.22 11.86 -17.20
C GLU A 156 66.04 13.14 -17.29
N ILE A 157 65.58 14.26 -16.70
CA ILE A 157 66.35 15.52 -16.63
C ILE A 157 67.69 15.35 -15.91
N LYS A 158 67.80 14.38 -14.98
CA LYS A 158 69.07 14.11 -14.29
C LYS A 158 70.08 13.37 -15.19
N ARG A 159 69.62 12.75 -16.26
CA ARG A 159 70.42 11.89 -17.15
C ARG A 159 70.73 12.56 -18.48
N VAL A 160 69.84 13.41 -18.97
CA VAL A 160 69.88 14.04 -20.28
C VAL A 160 69.71 15.55 -20.13
N SER A 161 70.32 16.35 -21.00
CA SER A 161 70.18 17.81 -20.98
C SER A 161 68.71 18.23 -21.10
N ILE A 162 68.29 19.22 -20.31
CA ILE A 162 66.90 19.66 -20.23
C ILE A 162 66.36 20.19 -21.57
N LEU A 163 67.25 20.66 -22.46
CA LEU A 163 66.91 21.18 -23.78
C LEU A 163 66.50 20.09 -24.79
N GLN A 164 66.84 18.82 -24.52
CA GLN A 164 66.49 17.69 -25.39
C GLN A 164 65.17 17.01 -25.00
N LEU A 165 64.54 17.45 -23.91
CA LEU A 165 63.33 16.85 -23.35
C LEU A 165 62.16 17.82 -23.39
N ASP A 166 60.97 17.34 -23.74
CA ASP A 166 59.73 18.10 -23.64
C ASP A 166 59.24 18.18 -22.19
N CYS A 167 58.80 19.36 -21.76
CA CYS A 167 58.26 19.58 -20.42
C CYS A 167 56.83 19.02 -20.31
N PRO A 168 56.56 18.01 -19.45
CA PRO A 168 55.23 17.42 -19.33
C PRO A 168 54.37 18.09 -18.26
N TYR A 169 54.88 19.09 -17.52
CA TYR A 169 54.13 19.74 -16.44
C TYR A 169 52.85 20.43 -16.93
N GLU A 170 52.82 20.94 -18.17
CA GLU A 170 51.58 21.47 -18.78
C GLU A 170 50.51 20.39 -18.92
N LYS A 171 50.87 19.21 -19.46
CA LYS A 171 49.96 18.06 -19.59
C LYS A 171 49.48 17.56 -18.23
N ILE A 172 50.35 17.55 -17.22
CA ILE A 172 50.01 17.17 -15.84
C ILE A 172 48.97 18.15 -15.27
N ILE A 173 49.18 19.46 -15.42
CA ILE A 173 48.23 20.49 -14.95
C ILE A 173 46.86 20.31 -15.60
N GLU A 174 46.80 19.97 -16.89
CA GLU A 174 45.54 19.70 -17.59
C GLU A 174 44.82 18.48 -17.01
N ILE A 175 45.54 17.37 -16.78
CA ILE A 175 44.99 16.18 -16.13
C ILE A 175 44.40 16.53 -14.76
N TYR A 176 45.12 17.27 -13.92
CA TYR A 176 44.62 17.67 -12.60
C TYR A 176 43.39 18.59 -12.68
N LYS A 177 43.30 19.47 -13.69
CA LYS A 177 42.10 20.29 -13.92
C LYS A 177 40.90 19.44 -14.34
N GLU A 178 41.11 18.43 -15.17
CA GLU A 178 40.05 17.51 -15.59
C GLU A 178 39.57 16.66 -14.41
N VAL A 179 40.49 16.06 -13.67
CA VAL A 179 40.23 15.30 -12.44
C VAL A 179 39.45 16.14 -11.42
N LYS A 180 39.80 17.43 -11.27
CA LYS A 180 39.06 18.35 -10.41
C LYS A 180 37.59 18.48 -10.83
N LYS A 181 37.32 18.72 -12.12
CA LYS A 181 35.94 18.80 -12.64
C LYS A 181 35.17 17.50 -12.40
N ARG A 182 35.83 16.34 -12.62
CA ARG A 182 35.22 15.03 -12.39
C ARG A 182 34.87 14.80 -10.92
N PHE A 183 35.73 15.19 -9.97
CA PHE A 183 35.40 15.12 -8.54
C PHE A 183 34.23 16.05 -8.15
N GLU A 184 34.16 17.26 -8.72
CA GLU A 184 33.02 18.17 -8.50
C GLU A 184 31.71 17.57 -9.01
N ASN A 185 31.73 16.93 -10.19
CA ASN A 185 30.56 16.26 -10.76
C ASN A 185 30.05 15.10 -9.88
N ILE A 186 30.95 14.38 -9.21
CA ILE A 186 30.61 13.26 -8.30
C ILE A 186 30.18 13.77 -6.91
N GLY A 187 30.43 15.05 -6.61
CA GLY A 187 30.10 15.70 -5.34
C GLY A 187 31.22 15.64 -4.28
N TRP A 188 32.43 15.24 -4.66
CA TRP A 188 33.61 15.11 -3.80
C TRP A 188 34.37 16.45 -3.73
N LYS A 189 33.77 17.41 -3.02
CA LYS A 189 34.26 18.80 -2.98
C LYS A 189 35.57 18.95 -2.20
N GLU A 190 35.79 18.14 -1.18
CA GLU A 190 37.02 18.18 -0.39
C GLU A 190 38.23 17.70 -1.20
N GLU A 191 38.09 16.58 -1.89
CA GLU A 191 39.13 16.02 -2.77
C GLU A 191 39.41 16.96 -3.93
N SER A 192 38.38 17.55 -4.55
CA SER A 192 38.54 18.59 -5.57
C SER A 192 39.37 19.78 -5.05
N SER A 193 39.12 20.22 -3.83
CA SER A 193 39.82 21.35 -3.22
C SER A 193 41.31 21.04 -3.00
N LYS A 194 41.64 19.81 -2.58
CA LYS A 194 43.03 19.36 -2.42
C LYS A 194 43.81 19.39 -3.75
N LEU A 195 43.14 19.15 -4.89
CA LEU A 195 43.80 19.21 -6.20
C LEU A 195 44.21 20.63 -6.61
N ILE A 196 43.63 21.67 -6.00
CA ILE A 196 44.05 23.07 -6.26
C ILE A 196 45.50 23.27 -5.85
N ASP A 197 45.90 22.70 -4.71
CA ASP A 197 47.28 22.76 -4.22
C ASP A 197 48.22 22.00 -5.15
N SER A 198 47.82 20.81 -5.63
CA SER A 198 48.59 20.06 -6.63
C SER A 198 48.74 20.81 -7.94
N ILE A 199 47.68 21.45 -8.44
CA ILE A 199 47.74 22.30 -9.64
C ILE A 199 48.71 23.47 -9.43
N ARG A 200 48.67 24.12 -8.26
CA ARG A 200 49.60 25.21 -7.92
C ARG A 200 51.04 24.71 -7.89
N TYR A 201 51.30 23.56 -7.26
CA TYR A 201 52.62 22.95 -7.19
C TYR A 201 53.22 22.67 -8.58
N TYR A 202 52.45 22.09 -9.50
CA TYR A 202 52.95 21.83 -10.86
C TYR A 202 53.11 23.10 -11.71
N LYS A 203 52.30 24.14 -11.47
CA LYS A 203 52.53 25.46 -12.09
C LYS A 203 53.86 26.07 -11.66
N GLU A 204 54.19 26.00 -10.38
CA GLU A 204 55.48 26.48 -9.87
C GLU A 204 56.65 25.69 -10.45
N LYS A 205 56.50 24.37 -10.62
CA LYS A 205 57.52 23.53 -11.29
C LYS A 205 57.71 23.89 -12.75
N LEU A 206 56.62 24.10 -13.49
CA LEU A 206 56.68 24.56 -14.88
C LEU A 206 57.44 25.88 -15.02
N GLU A 207 57.17 26.84 -14.13
CA GLU A 207 57.85 28.13 -14.12
C GLU A 207 59.36 28.00 -13.84
N LYS A 208 59.73 27.11 -12.90
CA LYS A 208 61.14 26.80 -12.62
C LYS A 208 61.83 26.14 -13.81
N ASP A 209 61.14 25.22 -14.50
CA ASP A 209 61.64 24.54 -15.69
C ASP A 209 61.94 25.53 -16.83
N LYS A 210 61.00 26.43 -17.12
CA LYS A 210 61.16 27.50 -18.12
C LYS A 210 62.39 28.37 -17.82
N LYS A 211 62.56 28.79 -16.56
CA LYS A 211 63.74 29.57 -16.13
C LYS A 211 65.06 28.81 -16.30
N LEU A 212 65.08 27.50 -16.03
CA LEU A 212 66.28 26.68 -16.21
C LEU A 212 66.66 26.58 -17.69
N ARG A 213 65.69 26.35 -18.57
CA ARG A 213 65.90 26.31 -20.02
C ARG A 213 66.47 27.62 -20.55
N GLU A 214 65.91 28.76 -20.16
CA GLU A 214 66.42 30.08 -20.57
C GLU A 214 67.88 30.30 -20.13
N ILE A 215 68.28 29.81 -18.95
CA ILE A 215 69.64 29.93 -18.45
C ILE A 215 70.59 29.03 -19.26
N GLU A 216 70.20 27.79 -19.57
CA GLU A 216 70.99 26.88 -20.40
C GLU A 216 71.15 27.39 -21.84
N GLU A 217 70.10 27.94 -22.45
CA GLU A 217 70.18 28.59 -23.76
C GLU A 217 71.13 29.81 -23.76
N LYS A 218 71.09 30.64 -22.71
CA LYS A 218 71.99 31.79 -22.54
C LYS A 218 73.45 31.40 -22.32
N LYS A 219 73.71 30.21 -21.77
CA LYS A 219 75.07 29.67 -21.63
C LYS A 219 75.59 29.17 -22.97
N LEU A 220 74.78 28.42 -23.73
CA LEU A 220 75.15 27.96 -25.08
C LEU A 220 75.46 29.12 -26.04
N THR A 221 74.71 30.21 -25.95
CA THR A 221 74.89 31.40 -26.80
C THR A 221 76.06 32.31 -26.39
N LYS A 222 76.65 32.11 -25.20
CA LYS A 222 77.86 32.82 -24.74
C LYS A 222 79.15 32.02 -24.97
N GLU A 223 79.06 30.72 -25.23
CA GLU A 223 80.19 29.82 -25.52
C GLU A 223 80.42 29.60 -27.04
N LEU A 224 79.58 30.17 -27.90
CA LEU A 224 79.74 30.27 -29.37
C LEU A 224 80.30 31.64 -29.74
#